data_AF-G4CW37-F1
#
_entry.id   AF-G4CW37-F1
#
_cell.length_a   1.000
_cell.length_b   1.000
_cell.length_c   1.000
_cell.angle_alpha   90.00
_cell.angle_beta   90.00
_cell.angle_gamma   90.00
#
_symmetry.space_group_name_H-M   'P 1'
#
loop_
_entity.id
_entity.type
_entity.pdbx_description
1 polymer ?
#
loop_
_entity_poly.entity_id
_entity_poly.type
_entity_poly.pdbx_seq_one_letter_code
_entity_poly.pdbx_strand_id
1 'polypeptide(L)'
;MNYEKGFVPHAGDVTAICVGEQEFLGRVIDPDLEMVKAPVVLMYQFDADASQVDLGDDRSCLQASRRLGSYVLVNKKEFRRKWFRRVASLDFEPGERLAVHHFRMENRVVDEHGHLLDSPVEPLPRYEMLSSWGLALQVADAQGWLLVDPGSGGAAGASRIVTIHRGELKLDLNRAAAVLGPALEGMGIVPDAAWWASMVSWLEPTRRRHLEFHVDATHLVATGPGPDLRAVAEGMVELVAHPVSAREALRAALEAGIDVTDPATDSPSLQ
;
A
#
# COMPACT_ATOMS: atom_id res chain seq x y z
N MET A 1 3.00 -12.64 -18.75
CA MET A 1 2.68 -13.80 -17.88
C MET A 1 1.20 -14.15 -18.04
N ASN A 2 0.87 -15.43 -18.27
CA ASN A 2 -0.51 -15.93 -18.36
C ASN A 2 -1.03 -16.20 -16.94
N TYR A 3 -1.66 -15.22 -16.31
CA TYR A 3 -2.27 -15.42 -14.99
C TYR A 3 -3.53 -16.27 -15.11
N GLU A 4 -3.56 -17.42 -14.41
CA GLU A 4 -4.70 -18.35 -14.37
C GLU A 4 -6.01 -17.67 -13.96
N LYS A 5 -7.14 -18.26 -14.38
CA LYS A 5 -8.46 -17.94 -13.83
C LYS A 5 -8.40 -18.08 -12.31
N GLY A 6 -8.93 -17.11 -11.57
CA GLY A 6 -8.91 -17.12 -10.10
C GLY A 6 -9.45 -18.42 -9.51
N PHE A 7 -9.01 -18.75 -8.29
CA PHE A 7 -9.23 -20.05 -7.66
C PHE A 7 -10.17 -19.97 -6.44
N VAL A 8 -10.67 -21.13 -6.00
CA VAL A 8 -11.41 -21.25 -4.74
C VAL A 8 -10.39 -21.57 -3.62
N PRO A 9 -10.25 -20.70 -2.60
CA PRO A 9 -9.28 -20.92 -1.54
C PRO A 9 -9.70 -22.06 -0.61
N HIS A 10 -8.71 -22.82 -0.15
CA HIS A 10 -8.85 -23.84 0.89
C HIS A 10 -7.91 -23.53 2.06
N ALA A 11 -8.25 -24.01 3.25
CA ALA A 11 -7.34 -23.94 4.39
C ALA A 11 -6.01 -24.63 4.03
N GLY A 12 -4.89 -23.97 4.33
CA GLY A 12 -3.56 -24.47 3.99
C GLY A 12 -3.01 -24.01 2.64
N ASP A 13 -3.82 -23.37 1.80
CA ASP A 13 -3.31 -22.79 0.54
C ASP A 13 -2.26 -21.72 0.84
N VAL A 14 -1.08 -21.86 0.22
CA VAL A 14 -0.07 -20.81 0.13
C VAL A 14 -0.34 -20.01 -1.12
N THR A 15 -0.42 -18.70 -0.97
CA THR A 15 -0.84 -17.79 -2.03
C THR A 15 0.20 -16.72 -2.28
N ALA A 16 0.38 -16.34 -3.54
CA ALA A 16 1.03 -15.11 -3.92
C ALA A 16 -0.05 -14.03 -4.03
N ILE A 17 0.09 -12.95 -3.26
CA ILE A 17 -0.75 -11.75 -3.31
C ILE A 17 -0.06 -10.80 -4.28
N CYS A 18 -0.58 -10.70 -5.49
CA CYS A 18 -0.03 -9.88 -6.56
C CYS A 18 -0.47 -8.44 -6.36
N VAL A 19 0.46 -7.56 -5.97
CA VAL A 19 0.22 -6.12 -5.86
C VAL A 19 1.15 -5.42 -6.83
N GLY A 20 0.60 -4.93 -7.94
CA GLY A 20 1.39 -4.38 -9.06
C GLY A 20 2.39 -5.40 -9.60
N GLU A 21 3.69 -5.05 -9.59
CA GLU A 21 4.78 -5.94 -10.05
C GLU A 21 5.36 -6.84 -8.94
N GLN A 22 4.87 -6.71 -7.70
CA GLN A 22 5.38 -7.50 -6.56
C GLN A 22 4.40 -8.58 -6.14
N GLU A 23 4.94 -9.69 -5.64
CA GLU A 23 4.17 -10.83 -5.15
C GLU A 23 4.53 -11.12 -3.69
N PHE A 24 3.54 -11.03 -2.80
CA PHE A 24 3.73 -11.30 -1.38
C PHE A 24 3.24 -12.69 -1.01
N LEU A 25 3.96 -13.36 -0.12
CA LEU A 25 3.53 -14.67 0.36
C LEU A 25 2.40 -14.51 1.37
N GLY A 26 1.35 -15.31 1.19
CA GLY A 26 0.21 -15.41 2.08
C GLY A 26 -0.17 -16.85 2.36
N ARG A 27 -0.93 -17.07 3.43
CA ARG A 27 -1.42 -18.39 3.84
C ARG A 27 -2.88 -18.31 4.25
N VAL A 28 -3.73 -19.07 3.57
CA VAL A 28 -5.15 -19.19 3.92
C VAL A 28 -5.30 -20.01 5.19
N ILE A 29 -5.90 -19.41 6.22
CA ILE A 29 -6.16 -20.04 7.52
C ILE A 29 -7.55 -20.66 7.55
N ASP A 30 -8.55 -19.86 7.22
CA ASP A 30 -9.96 -20.27 7.18
C ASP A 30 -10.63 -19.66 5.93
N PRO A 31 -11.04 -20.48 4.95
CA PRO A 31 -11.68 -19.99 3.74
C PRO A 31 -13.15 -19.59 3.91
N ASP A 32 -13.77 -19.88 5.06
CA ASP A 32 -15.21 -19.74 5.32
C ASP A 32 -15.47 -19.30 6.77
N LEU A 33 -14.80 -18.24 7.22
CA LEU A 33 -14.92 -17.74 8.59
C LEU A 33 -16.38 -17.39 8.94
N GLU A 34 -16.99 -18.17 9.82
CA GLU A 34 -18.45 -18.14 10.09
C GLU A 34 -18.92 -16.94 10.93
N MET A 35 -18.01 -16.16 11.49
CA MET A 35 -18.33 -15.02 12.37
C MET A 35 -19.15 -13.91 11.69
N VAL A 36 -19.23 -13.91 10.36
CA VAL A 36 -19.97 -12.93 9.58
C VAL A 36 -20.83 -13.55 8.50
N LYS A 37 -21.94 -12.87 8.19
CA LYS A 37 -22.85 -13.23 7.09
C LYS A 37 -22.22 -13.05 5.69
N ALA A 38 -20.99 -12.54 5.60
CA ALA A 38 -20.29 -12.31 4.35
C ALA A 38 -19.27 -13.44 4.09
N PRO A 39 -19.02 -13.82 2.81
CA PRO A 39 -18.03 -14.84 2.50
C PRO A 39 -16.62 -14.26 2.68
N VAL A 40 -16.03 -14.53 3.85
CA VAL A 40 -14.74 -13.97 4.29
C VAL A 40 -13.70 -15.07 4.45
N VAL A 41 -12.48 -14.77 4.04
CA VAL A 41 -11.31 -15.63 4.18
C VAL A 41 -10.36 -15.00 5.20
N LEU A 42 -10.00 -15.76 6.23
CA LEU A 42 -8.95 -15.42 7.16
C LEU A 42 -7.59 -15.86 6.59
N MET A 43 -6.62 -14.95 6.57
CA MET A 43 -5.31 -15.20 5.96
C MET A 43 -4.17 -14.56 6.76
N TYR A 44 -2.99 -15.17 6.71
CA TYR A 44 -1.72 -14.56 7.10
C TYR A 44 -1.01 -13.96 5.89
N GLN A 45 -0.31 -12.86 6.12
CA GLN A 45 0.64 -12.27 5.18
C GLN A 45 2.03 -12.34 5.79
N PHE A 46 3.04 -12.63 4.96
CA PHE A 46 4.42 -12.75 5.38
C PHE A 46 5.30 -11.73 4.66
N ASP A 47 6.38 -11.33 5.33
CA ASP A 47 7.43 -10.49 4.77
C ASP A 47 8.35 -11.34 3.89
N ALA A 48 7.80 -11.89 2.81
CA ALA A 48 8.53 -12.75 1.88
C ALA A 48 8.00 -12.57 0.45
N ASP A 49 8.92 -12.44 -0.51
CA ASP A 49 8.62 -12.37 -1.94
C ASP A 49 8.25 -13.77 -2.46
N ALA A 50 6.99 -13.95 -2.84
CA ALA A 50 6.47 -15.24 -3.28
C ALA A 50 7.11 -15.75 -4.58
N SER A 51 7.80 -14.90 -5.35
CA SER A 51 8.55 -15.32 -6.53
C SER A 51 9.91 -15.92 -6.20
N GLN A 52 10.45 -15.63 -5.02
CA GLN A 52 11.79 -16.05 -4.57
C GLN A 52 11.73 -17.18 -3.54
N VAL A 53 10.55 -17.46 -2.99
CA VAL A 53 10.38 -18.50 -1.97
C VAL A 53 10.26 -19.87 -2.64
N ASP A 54 11.18 -20.77 -2.28
CA ASP A 54 11.06 -22.20 -2.53
C ASP A 54 10.43 -22.85 -1.28
N LEU A 55 9.22 -23.41 -1.44
CA LEU A 55 8.42 -23.99 -0.36
C LEU A 55 8.76 -25.47 -0.10
N GLY A 56 10.00 -25.89 -0.38
CA GLY A 56 10.50 -27.26 -0.20
C GLY A 56 10.40 -27.77 1.25
N ASP A 57 11.52 -28.29 1.77
CA ASP A 57 11.52 -28.86 3.13
C ASP A 57 11.60 -27.79 4.24
N ASP A 58 12.15 -26.60 3.95
CA ASP A 58 12.21 -25.49 4.91
C ASP A 58 11.02 -24.53 4.75
N ARG A 59 10.06 -24.64 5.66
CA ARG A 59 8.86 -23.79 5.72
C ARG A 59 8.95 -22.71 6.79
N SER A 60 10.15 -22.35 7.23
CA SER A 60 10.35 -21.34 8.27
C SER A 60 9.75 -19.97 7.92
N CYS A 61 9.62 -19.64 6.64
CA CYS A 61 8.95 -18.43 6.16
C CYS A 61 7.43 -18.41 6.40
N LEU A 62 6.80 -19.57 6.56
CA LEU A 62 5.35 -19.71 6.84
C LEU A 62 5.04 -19.69 8.34
N GLN A 63 6.05 -19.58 9.21
CA GLN A 63 5.85 -19.54 10.65
C GLN A 63 5.01 -18.33 11.05
N ALA A 64 4.03 -18.56 11.91
CA ALA A 64 3.08 -17.54 12.35
C ALA A 64 3.81 -16.35 13.02
N SER A 65 4.97 -16.56 13.62
CA SER A 65 5.81 -15.49 14.19
C SER A 65 6.46 -14.57 13.16
N ARG A 66 6.52 -14.97 11.88
CA ARG A 66 7.12 -14.20 10.77
C ARG A 66 6.09 -13.45 9.93
N ARG A 67 4.86 -13.34 10.41
CA ARG A 67 3.85 -12.52 9.74
C ARG A 67 4.33 -11.08 9.64
N LEU A 68 4.03 -10.46 8.50
CA LEU A 68 4.32 -9.05 8.22
C LEU A 68 3.51 -8.10 9.12
N GLY A 69 2.36 -8.55 9.61
CA GLY A 69 1.50 -7.78 10.48
C GLY A 69 0.39 -8.62 11.11
N SER A 70 -0.72 -7.95 11.40
CA SER A 70 -1.92 -8.65 11.83
C SER A 70 -2.47 -9.52 10.70
N TYR A 71 -3.20 -10.59 11.03
CA TYR A 71 -3.90 -11.38 10.02
C TYR A 71 -5.06 -10.58 9.41
N VAL A 72 -5.38 -10.94 8.17
CA VAL A 72 -6.29 -10.18 7.32
C VAL A 72 -7.56 -10.95 7.03
N LEU A 73 -8.67 -10.20 6.93
CA LEU A 73 -9.97 -10.70 6.51
C LEU A 73 -10.21 -10.24 5.08
N VAL A 74 -10.26 -11.20 4.15
CA VAL A 74 -10.35 -10.94 2.72
C VAL A 74 -11.71 -11.34 2.21
N ASN A 75 -12.34 -10.50 1.39
CA ASN A 75 -13.55 -10.90 0.70
C ASN A 75 -13.25 -12.08 -0.25
N LYS A 76 -13.96 -13.20 -0.10
CA LYS A 76 -13.73 -14.42 -0.91
C LYS A 76 -13.83 -14.18 -2.42
N LYS A 77 -14.55 -13.13 -2.86
CA LYS A 77 -14.64 -12.73 -4.27
C LYS A 77 -13.30 -12.27 -4.85
N GLU A 78 -12.38 -11.77 -4.02
CA GLU A 78 -11.07 -11.28 -4.49
C GLU A 78 -10.17 -12.41 -5.02
N PHE A 79 -10.31 -13.64 -4.51
CA PHE A 79 -9.58 -14.82 -5.00
C PHE A 79 -9.98 -15.26 -6.41
N ARG A 80 -11.17 -14.84 -6.87
CA ARG A 80 -11.63 -15.04 -8.24
C ARG A 80 -11.08 -13.99 -9.20
N ARG A 81 -10.41 -12.95 -8.69
CA ARG A 81 -9.75 -11.89 -9.47
C ARG A 81 -8.25 -12.18 -9.58
N LYS A 82 -7.55 -11.44 -10.45
CA LYS A 82 -6.12 -11.62 -10.75
C LYS A 82 -5.15 -11.17 -9.63
N TRP A 83 -5.63 -11.04 -8.39
CA TRP A 83 -4.86 -10.57 -7.24
C TRP A 83 -4.19 -11.72 -6.47
N PHE A 84 -4.67 -12.94 -6.66
CA PHE A 84 -4.16 -14.10 -5.97
C PHE A 84 -3.78 -15.18 -6.97
N ARG A 85 -2.64 -15.79 -6.72
CA ARG A 85 -2.19 -17.01 -7.38
C ARG A 85 -1.91 -18.05 -6.31
N ARG A 86 -2.37 -19.28 -6.50
CA ARG A 86 -1.96 -20.38 -5.62
C ARG A 86 -0.49 -20.71 -5.92
N VAL A 87 0.35 -20.70 -4.89
CA VAL A 87 1.75 -21.13 -4.97
C VAL A 87 1.84 -22.61 -4.65
N ALA A 88 1.19 -23.04 -3.56
CA ALA A 88 1.10 -24.43 -3.15
C ALA A 88 -0.18 -24.68 -2.36
N SER A 89 -0.54 -25.95 -2.18
CA SER A 89 -1.58 -26.38 -1.25
C SER A 89 -0.93 -27.37 -0.29
N LEU A 90 -0.77 -26.97 0.97
CA LEU A 90 0.00 -27.71 1.96
C LEU A 90 -0.80 -27.80 3.25
N ASP A 91 -0.65 -28.90 3.98
CA ASP A 91 -1.14 -28.98 5.35
C ASP A 91 -0.35 -28.02 6.26
N PHE A 92 -0.90 -27.71 7.44
CA PHE A 92 -0.22 -26.88 8.43
C PHE A 92 0.79 -27.70 9.23
N GLU A 93 1.99 -27.16 9.37
CA GLU A 93 2.97 -27.64 10.33
C GLU A 93 2.84 -26.92 11.69
N PRO A 94 3.37 -27.51 12.77
CA PRO A 94 3.42 -26.84 14.07
C PRO A 94 4.05 -25.45 13.97
N GLY A 95 3.38 -24.45 14.55
CA GLY A 95 3.83 -23.06 14.55
C GLY A 95 3.43 -22.23 13.32
N GLU A 96 2.89 -22.83 12.25
CA GLU A 96 2.40 -22.09 11.07
C GLU A 96 1.02 -21.45 11.29
N ARG A 97 0.22 -21.97 12.23
CA ARG A 97 -1.08 -21.42 12.65
C ARG A 97 -1.02 -21.03 14.13
N LEU A 98 -1.58 -19.88 14.49
CA LEU A 98 -1.82 -19.52 15.88
C LEU A 98 -2.78 -20.51 16.53
N ALA A 99 -2.61 -20.76 17.82
CA ALA A 99 -3.53 -21.59 18.58
C ALA A 99 -4.94 -20.97 18.68
N VAL A 100 -5.03 -19.64 18.78
CA VAL A 100 -6.28 -18.87 18.84
C VAL A 100 -6.08 -17.54 18.10
N HIS A 101 -7.06 -17.16 17.28
CA HIS A 101 -7.11 -15.85 16.63
C HIS A 101 -8.05 -14.93 17.41
N HIS A 102 -7.59 -13.74 17.74
CA HIS A 102 -8.32 -12.75 18.54
C HIS A 102 -8.84 -11.60 17.66
N PHE A 103 -10.14 -11.34 17.66
CA PHE A 103 -10.73 -10.28 16.86
C PHE A 103 -11.30 -9.18 17.74
N ARG A 104 -10.89 -7.93 17.47
CA ARG A 104 -11.51 -6.76 18.09
C ARG A 104 -12.79 -6.38 17.35
N MET A 105 -13.92 -6.50 18.03
CA MET A 105 -15.24 -6.06 17.57
C MET A 105 -15.78 -4.98 18.49
N GLU A 106 -15.78 -3.73 18.04
CA GLU A 106 -16.22 -2.57 18.84
C GLU A 106 -15.55 -2.56 20.24
N ASN A 107 -16.30 -2.96 21.28
CA ASN A 107 -15.88 -2.95 22.68
C ASN A 107 -15.57 -4.34 23.25
N ARG A 108 -15.47 -5.38 22.42
CA ARG A 108 -15.23 -6.77 22.85
C ARG A 108 -14.16 -7.45 22.00
N VAL A 109 -13.58 -8.50 22.55
CA VAL A 109 -12.60 -9.37 21.88
C VAL A 109 -13.18 -10.76 21.83
N VAL A 110 -13.12 -11.39 20.66
CA VAL A 110 -13.68 -12.72 20.42
C VAL A 110 -12.69 -13.62 19.68
N ASP A 111 -12.87 -14.94 19.76
CA ASP A 111 -12.10 -15.91 18.96
C ASP A 111 -12.68 -16.08 17.53
N GLU A 112 -12.08 -16.93 16.70
CA GLU A 112 -12.57 -17.27 15.35
C GLU A 112 -13.97 -17.94 15.30
N HIS A 113 -14.50 -18.35 16.45
CA HIS A 113 -15.83 -18.92 16.62
C HIS A 113 -16.83 -17.94 17.22
N GLY A 114 -16.40 -16.71 17.53
CA GLY A 114 -17.24 -15.67 18.13
C GLY A 114 -17.38 -15.78 19.66
N HIS A 115 -16.62 -16.64 20.33
CA HIS A 115 -16.62 -16.70 21.80
C HIS A 115 -15.88 -15.50 22.39
N LEU A 116 -16.44 -14.91 23.44
CA LEU A 116 -15.82 -13.82 24.18
C LEU A 116 -14.53 -14.28 24.86
N LEU A 117 -13.50 -13.44 24.78
CA LEU A 117 -12.20 -13.67 25.43
C LEU A 117 -12.01 -12.66 26.57
N ASP A 118 -11.57 -13.16 27.72
CA ASP A 118 -11.43 -12.38 28.96
C ASP A 118 -10.26 -11.40 28.94
N SER A 119 -9.32 -11.54 28.01
CA SER A 119 -8.15 -10.66 27.89
C SER A 119 -7.66 -10.54 26.45
N PRO A 120 -7.55 -9.32 25.90
CA PRO A 120 -6.96 -9.12 24.58
C PRO A 120 -5.45 -9.38 24.60
N VAL A 121 -4.96 -10.16 23.64
CA VAL A 121 -3.52 -10.24 23.32
C VAL A 121 -3.26 -9.31 22.13
N GLU A 122 -2.52 -8.24 22.35
CA GLU A 122 -2.10 -7.30 21.29
C GLU A 122 -0.88 -7.85 20.52
N PRO A 123 -0.71 -7.52 19.21
CA PRO A 123 -1.57 -6.65 18.41
C PRO A 123 -2.85 -7.34 17.92
N LEU A 124 -3.99 -6.67 18.09
CA LEU A 124 -5.29 -7.12 17.60
C LEU A 124 -5.59 -6.51 16.22
N PRO A 125 -5.74 -7.31 15.15
CA PRO A 125 -6.31 -6.80 13.91
C PRO A 125 -7.70 -6.23 14.17
N ARG A 126 -7.98 -5.08 13.53
CA ARG A 126 -9.36 -4.63 13.39
C ARG A 126 -10.10 -5.62 12.51
N TYR A 127 -11.33 -5.93 12.90
CA TYR A 127 -12.24 -6.74 12.09
C TYR A 127 -12.76 -5.91 10.90
N GLU A 128 -11.89 -5.69 9.91
CA GLU A 128 -12.21 -4.93 8.69
C GLU A 128 -12.04 -5.84 7.47
N MET A 129 -13.10 -5.98 6.69
CA MET A 129 -13.06 -6.75 5.45
C MET A 129 -12.30 -5.96 4.38
N LEU A 130 -11.16 -6.47 3.96
CA LEU A 130 -10.34 -5.82 2.96
C LEU A 130 -10.80 -6.19 1.55
N SER A 131 -10.94 -5.16 0.71
CA SER A 131 -10.88 -5.32 -0.74
C SER A 131 -9.43 -5.62 -1.15
N SER A 132 -9.22 -5.97 -2.42
CA SER A 132 -7.87 -6.08 -2.97
C SER A 132 -7.02 -4.82 -2.79
N TRP A 133 -7.66 -3.64 -2.79
CA TRP A 133 -7.01 -2.36 -2.53
C TRP A 133 -6.66 -2.18 -1.05
N GLY A 134 -7.58 -2.53 -0.13
CA GLY A 134 -7.30 -2.50 1.30
C GLY A 134 -6.13 -3.42 1.70
N LEU A 135 -6.04 -4.59 1.05
CA LEU A 135 -4.90 -5.51 1.18
C LEU A 135 -3.59 -4.87 0.71
N ALA A 136 -3.61 -4.22 -0.45
CA ALA A 136 -2.46 -3.50 -0.98
C ALA A 136 -1.97 -2.40 -0.01
N LEU A 137 -2.90 -1.63 0.56
CA LEU A 137 -2.61 -0.58 1.54
C LEU A 137 -1.99 -1.12 2.82
N GLN A 138 -2.47 -2.25 3.35
CA GLN A 138 -1.89 -2.84 4.55
C GLN A 138 -0.49 -3.41 4.31
N VAL A 139 -0.29 -4.10 3.19
CA VAL A 139 1.04 -4.60 2.79
C VAL A 139 2.00 -3.42 2.64
N ALA A 140 1.53 -2.35 2.00
CA ALA A 140 2.27 -1.11 1.86
C ALA A 140 2.67 -0.53 3.22
N ASP A 141 1.71 -0.25 4.11
CA ASP A 141 2.00 0.34 5.42
C ASP A 141 2.96 -0.55 6.25
N ALA A 142 2.76 -1.86 6.25
CA ALA A 142 3.62 -2.79 6.98
C ALA A 142 5.05 -2.89 6.41
N GLN A 143 5.24 -2.61 5.12
CA GLN A 143 6.54 -2.50 4.45
C GLN A 143 7.12 -1.08 4.50
N GLY A 144 6.42 -0.11 5.10
CA GLY A 144 6.79 1.30 5.10
C GLY A 144 6.57 2.00 3.75
N TRP A 145 5.72 1.46 2.89
CA TRP A 145 5.30 2.08 1.64
C TRP A 145 4.08 2.99 1.86
N LEU A 146 4.02 4.08 1.10
CA LEU A 146 2.80 4.86 0.93
C LEU A 146 2.18 4.52 -0.43
N LEU A 147 0.96 4.00 -0.43
CA LEU A 147 0.15 3.79 -1.63
C LEU A 147 -1.05 4.73 -1.57
N VAL A 148 -1.26 5.56 -2.59
CA VAL A 148 -2.51 6.30 -2.76
C VAL A 148 -3.12 6.08 -4.14
N ASP A 149 -4.43 5.82 -4.10
CA ASP A 149 -5.35 5.80 -5.23
C ASP A 149 -5.99 7.19 -5.31
N PRO A 150 -5.68 8.00 -6.34
CA PRO A 150 -6.13 9.38 -6.41
C PRO A 150 -7.60 9.53 -6.85
N GLY A 151 -8.34 8.46 -7.12
CA GLY A 151 -9.76 8.65 -7.39
C GLY A 151 -10.47 7.47 -8.00
N SER A 152 -11.49 7.03 -7.28
CA SER A 152 -12.63 6.21 -7.67
C SER A 152 -13.50 6.86 -8.77
N GLY A 153 -12.88 7.14 -9.92
CA GLY A 153 -13.50 7.70 -11.12
C GLY A 153 -13.27 6.80 -12.33
N GLY A 154 -13.97 5.67 -12.39
CA GLY A 154 -14.33 5.06 -13.68
C GLY A 154 -13.21 4.51 -14.57
N ALA A 155 -12.12 3.97 -14.03
CA ALA A 155 -11.31 3.01 -14.77
C ALA A 155 -10.63 2.04 -13.79
N ALA A 156 -11.20 0.85 -13.65
CA ALA A 156 -10.52 -0.28 -13.04
C ALA A 156 -9.34 -0.69 -13.96
N GLY A 157 -8.18 -0.08 -13.78
CA GLY A 157 -6.99 -0.40 -14.58
C GLY A 157 -5.78 0.45 -14.22
N ALA A 158 -5.04 0.04 -13.18
CA ALA A 158 -3.84 0.70 -12.65
C ALA A 158 -4.12 2.10 -12.04
N SER A 159 -3.53 2.50 -10.91
CA SER A 159 -2.20 3.12 -11.01
C SER A 159 -1.65 3.50 -9.63
N ARG A 160 -0.44 3.02 -9.31
CA ARG A 160 0.42 3.54 -8.24
C ARG A 160 1.13 4.78 -8.76
N ILE A 161 1.03 5.92 -8.07
CA ILE A 161 1.82 7.11 -8.41
C ILE A 161 3.13 7.18 -7.63
N VAL A 162 3.13 6.79 -6.36
CA VAL A 162 4.32 6.82 -5.48
C VAL A 162 4.58 5.41 -4.94
N THR A 163 5.86 5.05 -4.77
CA THR A 163 6.32 3.81 -4.13
C THR A 163 7.52 4.14 -3.27
N ILE A 164 7.60 3.63 -2.03
CA ILE A 164 8.84 3.70 -1.22
C ILE A 164 9.33 2.27 -1.05
N HIS A 165 10.59 1.97 -1.38
CA HIS A 165 11.19 0.66 -1.20
C HIS A 165 12.65 0.79 -0.78
N ARG A 166 13.05 0.15 0.34
CA ARG A 166 14.45 0.08 0.80
C ARG A 166 15.19 1.44 0.85
N GLY A 167 14.51 2.50 1.30
CA GLY A 167 15.09 3.84 1.38
C GLY A 167 15.10 4.61 0.07
N GLU A 168 14.32 4.16 -0.92
CA GLU A 168 14.14 4.80 -2.22
C GLU A 168 12.65 5.05 -2.48
N LEU A 169 12.26 6.31 -2.65
CA LEU A 169 10.96 6.73 -3.12
C LEU A 169 10.99 6.88 -4.64
N LYS A 170 9.97 6.36 -5.34
CA LYS A 170 9.74 6.56 -6.78
C LYS A 170 8.37 7.16 -7.02
N LEU A 171 8.32 8.23 -7.78
CA LEU A 171 7.10 8.83 -8.31
C LEU A 171 7.02 8.54 -9.82
N ASP A 172 5.96 7.88 -10.29
CA ASP A 172 5.67 7.68 -11.72
C ASP A 172 5.18 8.98 -12.34
N LEU A 173 6.03 9.59 -13.18
CA LEU A 173 5.78 10.90 -13.78
C LEU A 173 4.65 10.87 -14.80
N ASN A 174 4.49 9.77 -15.54
CA ASN A 174 3.43 9.64 -16.53
C ASN A 174 2.06 9.58 -15.87
N ARG A 175 1.95 8.82 -14.78
CA ARG A 175 0.71 8.70 -14.01
C ARG A 175 0.40 9.99 -13.26
N ALA A 176 1.40 10.61 -12.65
CA ALA A 176 1.25 11.90 -12.02
C ALA A 176 0.75 12.96 -13.01
N ALA A 177 1.33 13.01 -14.21
CA ALA A 177 0.91 13.93 -15.28
C ALA A 177 -0.51 13.64 -15.78
N ALA A 178 -0.91 12.37 -15.87
CA ALA A 178 -2.28 12.01 -16.28
C ALA A 178 -3.35 12.51 -15.29
N VAL A 179 -3.03 12.60 -14.01
CA VAL A 179 -3.97 13.07 -12.97
C VAL A 179 -3.93 14.59 -12.81
N LEU A 180 -2.72 15.17 -12.69
CA LEU A 180 -2.56 16.60 -12.42
C LEU A 180 -2.65 17.47 -13.67
N GLY A 181 -2.23 16.95 -14.84
CA GLY A 181 -2.16 17.70 -16.08
C GLY A 181 -3.46 18.45 -16.42
N PRO A 182 -4.63 17.77 -16.41
CA PRO A 182 -5.91 18.45 -16.66
C PRO A 182 -6.25 19.56 -15.65
N ALA A 183 -5.84 19.43 -14.38
CA ALA A 183 -6.14 20.42 -13.35
C ALA A 183 -5.23 21.66 -13.45
N LEU A 184 -3.98 21.46 -13.87
CA LEU A 184 -2.98 22.51 -14.08
C LEU A 184 -3.07 23.16 -15.47
N GLU A 185 -3.93 22.64 -16.35
CA GLU A 185 -4.15 23.18 -17.68
C GLU A 185 -4.58 24.65 -17.61
N GLY A 186 -3.91 25.48 -18.41
CA GLY A 186 -4.10 26.93 -18.43
C GLY A 186 -3.25 27.72 -17.41
N MET A 187 -2.48 27.05 -16.54
CA MET A 187 -1.47 27.71 -15.68
C MET A 187 -0.09 27.78 -16.33
N GLY A 188 0.13 27.12 -17.47
CA GLY A 188 1.44 27.01 -18.10
C GLY A 188 2.41 26.06 -17.38
N ILE A 189 1.92 25.31 -16.39
CA ILE A 189 2.68 24.34 -15.62
C ILE A 189 2.58 22.97 -16.28
N VAL A 190 3.73 22.32 -16.47
CA VAL A 190 3.82 20.92 -16.90
C VAL A 190 4.34 20.12 -15.70
N PRO A 191 3.59 19.14 -15.18
CA PRO A 191 4.02 18.33 -14.04
C PRO A 191 5.06 17.28 -14.43
N ASP A 192 6.17 17.75 -14.99
CA ASP A 192 7.33 16.94 -15.38
C ASP A 192 8.29 16.71 -14.20
N ALA A 193 9.41 16.04 -14.48
CA ALA A 193 10.39 15.70 -13.45
C ALA A 193 10.99 16.93 -12.76
N ALA A 194 11.22 18.02 -13.50
CA ALA A 194 11.80 19.24 -12.96
C ALA A 194 10.79 19.95 -12.05
N TRP A 195 9.53 20.04 -12.48
CA TRP A 195 8.46 20.57 -11.65
C TRP A 195 8.29 19.76 -10.36
N TRP A 196 8.28 18.43 -10.44
CA TRP A 196 8.16 17.59 -9.25
C TRP A 196 9.35 17.72 -8.30
N ALA A 197 10.57 17.86 -8.79
CA ALA A 197 11.74 18.12 -7.94
C ALA A 197 11.60 19.45 -7.17
N SER A 198 11.08 20.50 -7.82
CA SER A 198 10.78 21.79 -7.17
C SER A 198 9.62 21.68 -6.18
N MET A 199 8.55 20.95 -6.53
CA MET A 199 7.41 20.71 -5.64
C MET A 199 7.80 19.94 -4.38
N VAL A 200 8.69 18.97 -4.49
CA VAL A 200 9.21 18.26 -3.31
C VAL A 200 9.98 19.19 -2.39
N SER A 201 10.84 20.02 -2.98
CA SER A 201 11.60 21.03 -2.23
C SER A 201 10.66 22.00 -1.50
N TRP A 202 9.49 22.28 -2.09
CA TRP A 202 8.45 23.10 -1.49
C TRP A 202 7.65 22.38 -0.39
N LEU A 203 7.33 21.10 -0.60
CA LEU A 203 6.61 20.23 0.33
C LEU A 203 7.44 19.85 1.57
N GLU A 204 8.78 19.92 1.49
CA GLU A 204 9.67 19.60 2.59
C GLU A 204 9.81 20.80 3.55
N PRO A 205 9.06 20.87 4.66
CA PRO A 205 8.91 22.12 5.43
C PRO A 205 10.20 22.53 6.17
N THR A 206 11.21 21.64 6.19
CA THR A 206 12.43 21.81 6.96
C THR A 206 13.69 22.06 6.12
N ARG A 207 13.65 22.08 4.78
CA ARG A 207 14.85 22.18 3.90
C ARG A 207 16.03 21.33 4.43
N ARG A 208 15.75 20.15 4.96
CA ARG A 208 16.76 19.26 5.51
C ARG A 208 17.35 18.53 4.31
N ARG A 209 18.55 18.94 3.91
CA ARG A 209 19.35 18.39 2.77
C ARG A 209 19.72 16.90 2.93
N HIS A 210 18.81 16.05 3.35
CA HIS A 210 19.01 14.62 3.61
C HIS A 210 18.43 13.74 2.52
N LEU A 211 17.67 14.32 1.57
CA LEU A 211 17.13 13.62 0.41
C LEU A 211 17.96 13.95 -0.83
N GLU A 212 18.39 12.89 -1.53
CA GLU A 212 19.02 12.98 -2.84
C GLU A 212 18.00 12.62 -3.92
N PHE A 213 17.91 13.44 -4.97
CA PHE A 213 16.94 13.24 -6.04
C PHE A 213 17.65 12.94 -7.36
N HIS A 214 17.09 12.00 -8.11
CA HIS A 214 17.45 11.78 -9.49
C HIS A 214 16.22 11.42 -10.31
N VAL A 215 16.32 11.61 -11.62
CA VAL A 215 15.25 11.30 -12.56
C VAL A 215 15.72 10.14 -13.42
N ASP A 216 14.93 9.06 -13.47
CA ASP A 216 15.11 7.98 -14.44
C ASP A 216 14.16 8.15 -15.64
N ALA A 217 14.12 7.17 -16.55
CA ALA A 217 13.35 7.25 -17.79
C ALA A 217 11.86 7.65 -17.60
N THR A 218 11.25 7.32 -16.46
CA THR A 218 9.83 7.59 -16.19
C THR A 218 9.53 7.97 -14.74
N HIS A 219 10.52 7.98 -13.86
CA HIS A 219 10.32 8.24 -12.43
C HIS A 219 11.18 9.39 -11.92
N LEU A 220 10.61 10.17 -11.01
CA LEU A 220 11.40 10.93 -10.04
C LEU A 220 11.71 10.00 -8.87
N VAL A 221 13.00 9.87 -8.54
CA VAL A 221 13.49 9.01 -7.49
C VAL A 221 14.11 9.86 -6.37
N ALA A 222 13.76 9.58 -5.13
CA ALA A 222 14.33 10.21 -3.94
C ALA A 222 14.93 9.17 -3.01
N THR A 223 16.13 9.40 -2.49
CA THR A 223 16.79 8.52 -1.54
C THR A 223 17.16 9.27 -0.27
N GLY A 224 16.99 8.65 0.90
CA GLY A 224 17.31 9.28 2.17
C GLY A 224 16.65 8.59 3.38
N PRO A 225 16.61 9.24 4.56
CA PRO A 225 16.01 8.66 5.76
C PRO A 225 14.52 8.34 5.55
N GLY A 226 14.08 7.15 5.98
CA GLY A 226 12.70 6.67 5.80
C GLY A 226 11.60 7.63 6.27
N PRO A 227 11.71 8.29 7.45
CA PRO A 227 10.72 9.27 7.89
C PRO A 227 10.58 10.47 6.95
N ASP A 228 11.70 10.94 6.38
CA ASP A 228 11.72 12.09 5.47
C ASP A 228 11.09 11.71 4.12
N LEU A 229 11.41 10.51 3.60
CA LEU A 229 10.78 9.96 2.40
C LEU A 229 9.27 9.77 2.58
N ARG A 230 8.82 9.37 3.77
CA ARG A 230 7.38 9.20 4.07
C ARG A 230 6.65 10.55 4.04
N ALA A 231 7.20 11.58 4.68
CA ALA A 231 6.60 12.91 4.70
C ALA A 231 6.48 13.49 3.29
N VAL A 232 7.52 13.37 2.47
CA VAL A 232 7.51 13.80 1.07
C VAL A 232 6.48 13.01 0.26
N ALA A 233 6.42 11.69 0.44
CA ALA A 233 5.42 10.86 -0.24
C ALA A 233 4.00 11.30 0.12
N GLU A 234 3.71 11.58 1.40
CA GLU A 234 2.40 12.02 1.89
C GLU A 234 1.99 13.34 1.24
N GLY A 235 2.91 14.32 1.15
CA GLY A 235 2.65 15.59 0.46
C GLY A 235 2.44 15.46 -1.06
N MET A 236 3.26 14.63 -1.75
CA MET A 236 3.06 14.36 -3.19
C MET A 236 1.69 13.74 -3.44
N VAL A 237 1.31 12.82 -2.57
CA VAL A 237 0.04 12.11 -2.61
C VAL A 237 -1.13 13.06 -2.42
N GLU A 238 -1.04 13.96 -1.46
CA GLU A 238 -2.10 14.92 -1.15
C GLU A 238 -2.38 15.85 -2.34
N LEU A 239 -1.32 16.31 -3.02
CA LEU A 239 -1.43 17.11 -4.24
C LEU A 239 -2.20 16.38 -5.34
N VAL A 240 -1.95 15.07 -5.52
CA VAL A 240 -2.58 14.29 -6.59
C VAL A 240 -4.00 13.86 -6.22
N ALA A 241 -4.30 13.62 -4.94
CA ALA A 241 -5.65 13.30 -4.48
C ALA A 241 -6.60 14.50 -4.53
N HIS A 242 -6.08 15.72 -4.41
CA HIS A 242 -6.86 16.96 -4.38
C HIS A 242 -6.40 17.97 -5.46
N PRO A 243 -6.51 17.62 -6.75
CA PRO A 243 -5.90 18.41 -7.83
C PRO A 243 -6.50 19.82 -7.99
N VAL A 244 -7.78 20.00 -7.63
CA VAL A 244 -8.43 21.32 -7.64
C VAL A 244 -7.89 22.20 -6.51
N SER A 245 -7.78 21.66 -5.30
CA SER A 245 -7.19 22.38 -4.16
C SER A 245 -5.72 22.70 -4.40
N ALA A 246 -4.96 21.77 -4.99
CA ALA A 246 -3.58 21.97 -5.39
C ALA A 246 -3.45 23.13 -6.41
N ARG A 247 -4.34 23.19 -7.42
CA ARG A 247 -4.38 24.29 -8.39
C ARG A 247 -4.63 25.64 -7.72
N GLU A 248 -5.58 25.72 -6.79
CA GLU A 248 -5.90 26.96 -6.07
C GLU A 248 -4.74 27.42 -5.19
N ALA A 249 -4.12 26.49 -4.46
CA ALA A 249 -2.91 26.75 -3.69
C ALA A 249 -1.74 27.25 -4.56
N LEU A 250 -1.48 26.59 -5.69
CA LEU A 250 -0.43 26.98 -6.63
C LEU A 250 -0.70 28.36 -7.23
N ARG A 251 -1.96 28.65 -7.59
CA ARG A 251 -2.35 29.98 -8.06
C ARG A 251 -2.09 31.04 -6.98
N ALA A 252 -2.51 30.79 -5.75
CA ALA A 252 -2.29 31.73 -4.64
C ALA A 252 -0.80 31.98 -4.37
N ALA A 253 0.04 30.94 -4.44
CA ALA A 253 1.48 31.06 -4.30
C ALA A 253 2.09 31.92 -5.43
N LEU A 254 1.71 31.68 -6.69
CA LEU A 254 2.16 32.46 -7.84
C LEU A 254 1.71 33.92 -7.76
N GLU A 255 0.46 34.18 -7.32
CA GLU A 255 -0.07 35.52 -7.10
C GLU A 255 0.68 36.27 -5.97
N ALA A 256 1.17 35.53 -4.97
CA ALA A 256 2.02 36.03 -3.91
C ALA A 256 3.50 36.18 -4.31
N GLY A 257 3.87 35.88 -5.57
CA GLY A 257 5.23 36.01 -6.09
C GLY A 257 6.18 34.88 -5.68
N ILE A 258 5.65 33.77 -5.19
CA ILE A 258 6.44 32.58 -4.86
C ILE A 258 6.58 31.74 -6.12
N ASP A 259 7.82 31.59 -6.58
CA ASP A 259 8.13 30.70 -7.68
C ASP A 259 8.20 29.26 -7.19
N VAL A 260 7.08 28.55 -7.32
CA VAL A 260 6.93 27.11 -7.01
C VAL A 260 7.70 26.20 -7.98
N THR A 261 8.34 26.77 -9.01
CA THR A 261 9.20 26.04 -9.95
C THR A 261 10.69 26.20 -9.64
N ASP A 262 11.06 27.08 -8.71
CA ASP A 262 12.43 27.27 -8.23
C ASP A 262 12.60 26.70 -6.80
N PRO A 263 13.49 25.72 -6.57
CA PRO A 263 13.74 25.16 -5.24
C PRO A 263 14.31 26.17 -4.22
N ALA A 264 14.69 27.39 -4.63
CA ALA A 264 15.27 28.40 -3.75
C ALA A 264 14.26 29.33 -3.07
N THR A 265 12.96 29.26 -3.38
CA THR A 265 11.96 30.19 -2.82
C THR A 265 11.46 29.76 -1.44
N ASP A 266 11.13 30.74 -0.59
CA ASP A 266 10.61 30.54 0.75
C ASP A 266 9.14 30.06 0.68
N SER A 267 8.90 28.78 1.01
CA SER A 267 7.57 28.17 1.00
C SER A 267 6.61 28.88 1.97
N PRO A 268 5.40 29.30 1.54
CA PRO A 268 4.28 29.40 2.45
C PRO A 268 3.83 27.97 2.81
N SER A 269 3.63 27.72 4.09
CA SER A 269 3.05 26.47 4.57
C SER A 269 1.65 26.31 3.98
N LEU A 270 1.38 25.21 3.27
CA LEU A 270 0.02 24.77 3.02
C LEU A 270 -0.64 24.46 4.36
N GLN A 271 -1.66 25.21 4.73
CA GLN A 271 -2.51 24.97 5.91
C GLN A 271 -3.84 24.36 5.50
#